data_AF-A0A163G578-F1
#
_entry.id   AF-A0A163G578-F1
#
_cell.length_a   1.000
_cell.length_b   1.000
_cell.length_c   1.000
_cell.angle_alpha   90.00
_cell.angle_beta   90.00
_cell.angle_gamma   90.00
#
_symmetry.space_group_name_H-M   'P 1'
#
loop_
_entity.id
_entity.type
_entity.pdbx_description
1 polymer ?
#
loop_
_entity_poly.entity_id
_entity_poly.type
_entity_poly.pdbx_seq_one_letter_code
_entity_poly.pdbx_strand_id
1 'polypeptide(L)' 'MNKRQSWATVGVVLLCGGILVLFTDIEVGMVRWVNCGPLATEGEQQSEVCR' A
#
# COMPACT_ATOMS: atom_id res chain seq x y z
N MET A 1 -20.62 19.45 -3.59
CA MET A 1 -20.44 18.19 -4.34
C MET A 1 -21.60 17.24 -4.05
N ASN A 2 -22.20 16.67 -5.09
CA ASN A 2 -23.29 15.71 -4.92
C ASN A 2 -22.71 14.36 -4.41
N LYS A 3 -23.42 13.62 -3.56
CA LYS A 3 -22.89 12.37 -2.95
C LYS A 3 -22.34 11.40 -4.01
N ARG A 4 -23.03 11.27 -5.14
CA ARG A 4 -22.61 10.42 -6.27
C ARG A 4 -21.28 10.84 -6.89
N GLN A 5 -21.02 12.15 -6.99
CA GLN A 5 -19.74 12.66 -7.49
C GLN A 5 -18.61 12.32 -6.51
N SER A 6 -18.88 12.39 -5.20
CA SER A 6 -17.89 12.04 -4.18
C SER A 6 -17.47 10.57 -4.28
N TRP A 7 -18.44 9.65 -4.44
CA TRP A 7 -18.14 8.22 -4.61
C TRP A 7 -17.42 7.92 -5.93
N ALA A 8 -17.80 8.61 -7.01
CA ALA A 8 -17.11 8.49 -8.28
C ALA A 8 -15.64 8.94 -8.18
N THR A 9 -15.37 10.07 -7.52
CA THR A 9 -14.01 10.55 -7.29
C THR A 9 -13.19 9.58 -6.46
N VAL A 10 -13.76 9.05 -5.37
CA VAL A 10 -13.10 8.02 -4.54
C VAL A 10 -12.76 6.78 -5.37
N GLY A 11 -13.71 6.30 -6.19
CA GLY A 11 -13.48 5.15 -7.07
C GLY A 11 -12.36 5.39 -8.07
N VAL A 12 -12.31 6.56 -8.70
CA VAL A 12 -11.24 6.93 -9.63
C VAL A 12 -9.88 6.99 -8.93
N VAL A 13 -9.81 7.59 -7.74
CA VAL A 13 -8.56 7.67 -6.97
C VAL A 13 -8.06 6.27 -6.58
N LEU A 14 -8.94 5.37 -6.15
CA LEU A 14 -8.56 3.99 -5.83
C LEU A 14 -8.09 3.21 -7.07
N LEU A 15 -8.75 3.38 -8.21
CA LEU A 15 -8.34 2.73 -9.45
C LEU A 15 -6.98 3.23 -9.92
N CYS A 16 -6.78 4.55 -9.96
CA CYS A 16 -5.50 5.13 -10.34
C CYS A 16 -4.39 4.73 -9.35
N GLY A 17 -4.66 4.78 -8.04
CA GLY A 17 -3.72 4.34 -7.01
C GLY A 17 -3.35 2.87 -7.14
N GLY A 18 -4.33 1.99 -7.35
CA GLY A 18 -4.12 0.55 -7.53
C GLY A 18 -3.31 0.22 -8.79
N ILE A 19 -3.59 0.89 -9.91
CA ILE A 19 -2.81 0.76 -11.15
C ILE A 19 -1.36 1.19 -10.89
N LEU A 20 -1.15 2.34 -10.24
CA LEU A 20 0.21 2.78 -9.92
C LEU A 20 0.94 1.77 -9.04
N VAL A 21 0.30 1.18 -8.03
CA VAL A 21 0.88 0.11 -7.20
C VAL A 21 1.24 -1.12 -8.04
N LEU A 22 0.39 -1.55 -8.97
CA LEU A 22 0.66 -2.71 -9.83
C LEU A 22 1.83 -2.49 -10.81
N PHE A 23 2.04 -1.26 -11.26
CA PHE A 23 3.07 -0.93 -12.27
C PHE A 23 4.35 -0.33 -11.68
N THR A 24 4.38 -0.04 -10.39
CA THR A 24 5.57 0.44 -9.68
C THR A 24 6.10 -0.66 -8.78
N ASP A 25 7.42 -0.79 -8.67
CA ASP A 25 8.11 -1.73 -7.77
C ASP A 25 7.97 -1.30 -6.28
N ILE A 26 6.80 -0.78 -5.90
CA ILE A 26 6.43 -0.37 -4.53
C ILE A 26 6.20 -1.59 -3.64
N GLU A 27 5.92 -2.76 -4.22
CA GLU A 27 5.71 -4.03 -3.53
C GLU A 27 6.75 -4.24 -2.43
N VAL A 28 8.05 -4.13 -2.72
CA VAL A 28 9.07 -4.43 -1.68
C VAL A 28 9.08 -3.40 -0.56
N GLY A 29 8.93 -2.11 -0.89
CA GLY A 29 8.97 -1.01 0.09
C GLY A 29 7.71 -0.90 0.95
N MET A 30 6.52 -1.05 0.37
CA MET A 30 5.25 -1.08 1.10
C MET A 30 5.07 -2.38 1.87
N VAL A 31 5.40 -3.54 1.29
CA VAL A 31 5.33 -4.82 1.99
C VAL A 31 6.32 -4.81 3.16
N ARG A 32 7.52 -4.25 3.00
CA ARG A 32 8.44 -4.04 4.13
C ARG A 32 7.95 -2.99 5.11
N TRP A 33 7.29 -1.92 4.70
CA TRP A 33 6.75 -0.96 5.65
C TRP A 33 5.57 -1.50 6.46
N VAL A 34 4.71 -2.31 5.83
CA VAL A 34 3.57 -2.96 6.48
C VAL A 34 4.02 -4.11 7.39
N ASN A 35 4.92 -4.98 6.90
CA ASN A 35 5.37 -6.16 7.66
C ASN A 35 6.57 -5.89 8.58
N CYS A 36 7.42 -4.90 8.24
CA CYS A 36 8.68 -4.60 8.91
C CYS A 36 8.74 -3.14 9.42
N GLY A 37 7.59 -2.46 9.51
CA GLY A 37 7.49 -1.08 9.98
C GLY A 37 7.89 -0.87 11.44
N PRO A 38 7.73 0.35 11.98
CA PRO A 38 8.24 0.72 13.31
C PRO A 38 7.62 -0.04 14.49
N LEU A 39 6.60 -0.87 14.24
CA LEU A 39 5.96 -1.74 15.25
C LEU A 39 6.33 -3.22 15.06
N ALA A 40 7.17 -3.57 14.09
CA ALA A 40 7.55 -4.93 13.81
C ALA A 40 8.48 -5.49 14.89
N THR A 41 8.15 -6.69 15.37
CA THR A 41 8.94 -7.38 16.41
C THR A 41 10.30 -7.81 15.87
N GLU A 42 11.28 -8.04 16.75
CA GLU A 42 12.63 -8.49 16.35
C GLU A 42 12.62 -9.80 15.53
N GLY A 43 11.63 -10.67 15.74
CA GLY A 43 11.46 -11.89 14.95
C GLY A 43 10.95 -11.65 13.53
N GLU A 44 10.11 -10.63 13.33
CA GLU A 44 9.58 -10.24 12.01
C GLU A 44 10.69 -9.56 11.17
N GLN A 45 11.58 -8.80 11.81
CA GLN A 45 12.70 -8.12 11.15
C GLN A 45 13.75 -9.09 10.54
N GLN A 46 13.87 -10.32 11.07
CA GLN A 46 14.77 -11.35 10.53
C GLN A 46 14.15 -12.17 9.38
N SER A 47 12.88 -11.94 9.05
CA SER A 47 12.18 -12.68 8.02
C SER A 47 12.69 -12.34 6.62
N GLU A 48 12.62 -13.28 5.67
CA GLU A 48 13.12 -13.09 4.28
C GLU A 48 12.48 -11.87 3.60
N VAL A 49 11.24 -11.54 3.97
CA VAL A 49 10.49 -10.37 3.51
C VAL A 49 11.13 -9.05 3.97
N CYS A 50 11.77 -9.05 5.14
CA CYS A 50 12.36 -7.88 5.79
C CYS A 50 13.88 -7.76 5.60
N ARG A 51 14.56 -8.82 5.13
CA ARG A 51 16.02 -8.88 4.92
C ARG A 51 16.44 -8.21 3.61
#